data_AF-A0A2U2RH71-F1
#
_entry.id   AF-A0A2U2RH71-F1
#
_cell.length_a   1.000
_cell.length_b   1.000
_cell.length_c   1.000
_cell.angle_alpha   90.00
_cell.angle_beta   90.00
_cell.angle_gamma   90.00
#
_symmetry.space_group_name_H-M   'P 1'
#
loop_
_entity.id
_entity.type
_entity.pdbx_description
1 polymer ?
#
loop_
_entity_poly.entity_id
_entity_poly.type
_entity_poly.pdbx_seq_one_letter_code
_entity_poly.pdbx_strand_id
1 'polypeptide(L)'
;MTDDQQKPWGDDENFDAEKAWTLIQNLRGDVDRLKADKTSLTQERDDAVKDRDESAKKVEELQATVQLTDDTVKSKEQEYAELSTIRTKENLLIDAGLPRKYAPQVVGDDEEAWKSSVQSLAELRGEAPQERRLDPAQAADPAEPSADAAAREFFGL
;
A
#
# COMPACT_ATOMS: atom_id res chain seq x y z
N MET A 1 3.92 50.07 -56.41
CA MET A 1 5.16 50.73 -55.95
C MET A 1 6.20 49.63 -55.86
N THR A 2 6.95 49.44 -56.94
CA THR A 2 8.12 48.57 -56.96
C THR A 2 9.21 49.32 -56.21
N ASP A 3 9.48 48.86 -54.99
CA ASP A 3 10.62 49.34 -54.22
C ASP A 3 11.85 48.82 -54.96
N ASP A 4 12.41 49.64 -55.86
CA ASP A 4 13.73 49.40 -56.45
C ASP A 4 14.74 49.55 -55.32
N GLN A 5 14.86 48.47 -54.55
CA GLN A 5 15.77 48.37 -53.42
C GLN A 5 17.19 48.42 -53.99
N GLN A 6 17.75 49.62 -54.03
CA GLN A 6 19.07 49.88 -54.62
C GLN A 6 20.07 48.89 -54.04
N LYS A 7 20.65 48.08 -54.93
CA LYS A 7 21.59 47.03 -54.54
C LYS A 7 22.72 47.69 -53.75
N PRO A 8 23.19 47.06 -52.66
CA PRO A 8 24.17 47.70 -51.78
C PRO A 8 25.50 48.03 -52.47
N TRP A 9 25.76 47.48 -53.66
CA TRP A 9 26.92 47.74 -54.52
C TRP A 9 26.66 48.66 -55.73
N GLY A 10 25.51 49.34 -55.81
CA GLY A 10 25.16 50.21 -56.93
C GLY A 10 24.37 49.52 -58.05
N ASP A 11 24.06 50.28 -59.09
CA ASP A 11 23.40 49.80 -60.32
C ASP A 11 24.45 49.40 -61.38
N ASP A 12 23.99 48.96 -62.55
CA ASP A 12 24.88 48.46 -63.60
C ASP A 12 25.73 49.59 -64.23
N GLU A 13 25.31 50.86 -64.10
CA GLU A 13 26.06 52.03 -64.58
C GLU A 13 27.08 52.57 -63.55
N ASN A 14 26.83 52.38 -62.24
CA ASN A 14 27.68 52.86 -61.13
C ASN A 14 28.11 51.71 -60.20
N PHE A 15 28.47 50.56 -60.77
CA PHE A 15 28.86 49.38 -60.00
C PHE A 15 30.13 49.61 -59.16
N ASP A 16 30.01 49.43 -57.85
CA ASP A 16 31.10 49.52 -56.88
C ASP A 16 31.62 48.11 -56.53
N ALA A 17 32.70 47.71 -57.22
CA ALA A 17 33.33 46.40 -57.05
C ALA A 17 33.93 46.20 -55.66
N GLU A 18 34.47 47.26 -55.04
CA GLU A 18 35.11 47.19 -53.73
C GLU A 18 34.06 46.98 -52.63
N LYS A 19 32.94 47.69 -52.75
CA LYS A 19 31.79 47.54 -51.84
C LYS A 19 31.12 46.17 -52.00
N ALA A 20 30.97 45.67 -53.22
CA ALA A 20 30.48 44.32 -53.48
C ALA A 20 31.39 43.26 -52.86
N TRP A 21 32.71 43.39 -53.03
CA TRP A 21 33.68 42.46 -52.48
C TRP A 21 33.70 42.46 -50.95
N THR A 22 33.68 43.64 -50.33
CA THR A 22 33.60 43.79 -48.87
C THR A 22 32.34 43.12 -48.30
N LEU A 23 31.19 43.31 -48.96
CA LEU A 23 29.95 42.65 -48.57
C LEU A 23 30.06 41.12 -48.66
N ILE A 24 30.64 40.58 -49.74
CA ILE A 24 30.84 39.13 -49.90
C ILE A 24 31.74 38.59 -48.78
N GLN A 25 32.81 39.29 -48.43
CA GLN A 25 33.69 38.88 -47.33
C GLN A 25 32.96 38.87 -45.99
N ASN A 26 32.17 39.91 -45.70
CA ASN A 26 31.37 39.97 -44.48
C ASN A 26 30.35 38.83 -44.43
N LEU A 27 29.60 38.60 -45.51
CA LEU A 27 28.61 37.52 -45.58
C LEU A 27 29.25 36.13 -45.44
N ARG A 28 30.46 35.92 -45.98
CA ARG A 28 31.20 34.67 -45.75
C ARG A 28 31.54 34.50 -44.28
N GLY A 29 32.05 35.56 -43.63
CA GLY A 29 32.32 35.55 -42.19
C GLY A 29 31.08 35.25 -41.36
N ASP A 30 29.94 35.84 -41.71
CA ASP A 30 28.67 35.61 -41.03
C ASP A 30 28.14 34.19 -41.26
N VAL A 31 28.27 33.64 -42.46
CA VAL A 31 27.92 32.24 -42.75
C VAL A 31 28.79 31.28 -41.93
N ASP A 32 30.08 31.54 -41.80
CA ASP A 32 30.98 30.70 -41.01
C ASP A 32 30.65 30.78 -39.51
N ARG A 33 30.34 31.97 -38.98
CA ARG A 33 29.83 32.14 -37.61
C ARG A 33 28.51 31.41 -37.38
N LEU A 34 27.53 31.60 -38.26
CA LEU A 34 26.22 30.95 -38.15
C LEU A 34 26.33 29.42 -38.20
N LYS A 35 27.25 28.88 -38.98
CA LYS A 35 27.53 27.43 -38.98
C LYS A 35 28.14 26.97 -37.65
N ALA A 36 29.09 27.72 -37.11
CA ALA A 36 29.69 27.40 -35.81
C ALA A 36 28.65 27.45 -34.69
N ASP A 37 27.85 28.52 -34.63
CA ASP A 37 26.78 28.69 -33.65
C ASP A 37 25.73 27.58 -33.77
N LYS A 38 25.33 27.23 -35.00
CA LYS A 38 24.38 26.14 -35.22
C LYS A 38 24.94 24.81 -34.68
N THR A 39 26.21 24.51 -34.91
CA THR A 39 26.83 23.29 -34.38
C THR A 39 26.85 23.32 -32.84
N SER A 40 27.26 24.44 -32.22
CA SER A 40 27.27 24.60 -30.76
C SER A 40 25.87 24.39 -30.16
N LEU A 41 24.88 25.11 -30.67
CA LEU A 41 23.50 25.02 -30.20
C LEU A 41 22.88 23.64 -30.43
N THR A 42 23.26 22.95 -31.51
CA THR A 42 22.80 21.58 -31.75
C THR A 42 23.34 20.65 -30.68
N GLN A 43 24.63 20.77 -30.34
CA GLN A 43 25.28 19.97 -29.32
C GLN A 43 24.70 20.27 -27.93
N GLU A 44 24.57 21.54 -27.54
CA GLU A 44 23.96 21.94 -26.27
C GLU A 44 22.53 21.40 -26.13
N ARG A 45 21.75 21.43 -27.22
CA ARG A 45 20.40 20.87 -27.24
C ARG A 45 20.40 19.36 -27.08
N ASP A 46 21.31 18.65 -27.75
CA ASP A 46 21.42 17.19 -27.62
C ASP A 46 21.85 16.77 -26.20
N ASP A 47 22.80 17.48 -25.60
CA ASP A 47 23.24 17.27 -24.21
C ASP A 47 22.10 17.56 -23.22
N ALA A 48 21.38 18.68 -23.39
CA ALA A 48 20.24 19.02 -22.53
C ALA A 48 19.08 18.01 -22.63
N VAL A 49 18.83 17.45 -23.82
CA VAL A 49 17.83 16.39 -24.01
C VAL A 49 18.26 15.12 -23.27
N LYS A 50 19.54 14.74 -23.38
CA LYS A 50 20.07 13.57 -22.68
C LYS A 50 19.96 13.73 -21.15
N ASP A 51 20.36 14.88 -20.60
CA ASP A 51 20.26 15.16 -19.18
C ASP A 51 18.81 15.14 -18.67
N ARG A 52 17.89 15.66 -19.48
CA ARG A 52 16.45 15.61 -19.19
C ARG A 52 15.94 14.17 -19.15
N ASP A 53 16.31 13.34 -20.11
CA ASP A 53 15.88 11.94 -20.19
C ASP A 53 16.44 11.10 -19.03
N GLU A 54 17.69 11.34 -18.63
CA GLU A 54 18.29 10.71 -17.44
C GLU A 54 17.58 11.14 -16.16
N SER A 55 17.26 12.44 -16.03
CA SER A 55 16.51 12.97 -14.90
C SER A 55 15.09 12.39 -14.83
N ALA A 56 14.41 12.26 -15.98
CA ALA A 56 13.07 11.68 -16.05
C ALA A 56 13.05 10.22 -15.58
N LYS A 57 14.03 9.40 -16.00
CA LYS A 57 14.18 8.01 -15.54
C LYS A 57 14.39 7.93 -14.02
N LYS A 58 15.22 8.82 -13.48
CA LYS A 58 15.46 8.89 -12.03
C LYS A 58 14.22 9.28 -11.25
N VAL A 59 13.42 10.21 -11.78
CA VAL A 59 12.13 10.58 -11.17
C VAL A 59 11.16 9.40 -11.19
N GLU A 60 11.08 8.65 -12.28
CA GLU A 60 10.25 7.44 -12.38
C GLU A 60 10.66 6.37 -11.36
N GLU A 61 11.96 6.09 -11.23
CA GLU A 61 12.50 5.15 -10.24
C GLU A 61 12.19 5.58 -8.80
N LEU A 62 12.36 6.87 -8.50
CA LEU A 62 12.04 7.43 -7.18
C LEU A 62 10.54 7.34 -6.90
N GLN A 63 9.69 7.61 -7.88
CA GLN A 63 8.25 7.52 -7.73
C GLN A 63 7.80 6.07 -7.46
N ALA A 64 8.37 5.09 -8.17
CA ALA A 64 8.12 3.68 -7.92
C ALA A 64 8.57 3.26 -6.51
N THR A 65 9.73 3.77 -6.05
CA THR A 65 10.23 3.52 -4.71
C THR A 65 9.31 4.10 -3.64
N VAL A 66 8.87 5.35 -3.80
CA VAL A 66 7.94 6.01 -2.88
C VAL A 66 6.63 5.24 -2.79
N GLN A 67 6.07 4.82 -3.93
CA GLN A 67 4.83 4.03 -3.94
C GLN A 67 4.98 2.70 -3.21
N LEU A 68 6.09 1.98 -3.43
CA LEU A 68 6.38 0.74 -2.72
C LEU A 68 6.53 0.96 -1.21
N THR A 69 7.18 2.06 -0.80
CA THR A 69 7.31 2.39 0.62
C THR A 69 5.98 2.77 1.25
N ASP A 70 5.13 3.52 0.56
CA ASP A 70 3.80 3.90 1.05
C ASP A 70 2.90 2.66 1.25
N ASP A 71 2.92 1.72 0.31
CA ASP A 71 2.17 0.47 0.42
C ASP A 71 2.69 -0.41 1.57
N THR A 72 4.02 -0.45 1.74
CA THR A 72 4.65 -1.16 2.86
C THR A 72 4.26 -0.54 4.20
N VAL A 73 4.30 0.79 4.32
CA VAL A 73 3.91 1.52 5.54
C VAL A 73 2.46 1.26 5.86
N LYS A 74 1.54 1.38 4.89
CA LYS A 74 0.11 1.07 5.11
C LYS A 74 -0.12 -0.35 5.61
N SER A 75 0.56 -1.33 5.02
CA SER A 75 0.49 -2.72 5.47
C SER A 75 1.00 -2.86 6.90
N LYS A 76 2.11 -2.21 7.25
CA LYS A 76 2.64 -2.23 8.63
C LYS A 76 1.79 -1.48 9.63
N GLU A 77 1.13 -0.40 9.24
CA GLU A 77 0.16 0.31 10.09
C GLU A 77 -1.06 -0.56 10.39
N GLN A 78 -1.58 -1.30 9.40
CA GLN A 78 -2.67 -2.26 9.60
C GLN A 78 -2.25 -3.39 10.55
N GLU A 79 -1.10 -4.04 10.29
CA GLU A 79 -0.56 -5.08 11.18
C GLU A 79 -0.36 -4.56 12.61
N TYR A 80 0.16 -3.33 12.76
CA TYR A 80 0.39 -2.72 14.07
C TYR A 80 -0.92 -2.42 14.80
N ALA A 81 -1.93 -1.90 14.08
CA ALA A 81 -3.25 -1.64 14.64
C ALA A 81 -3.88 -2.96 15.14
N GLU A 82 -3.88 -4.00 14.31
CA GLU A 82 -4.40 -5.33 14.68
C GLU A 82 -3.67 -5.89 15.91
N LEU A 83 -2.34 -5.91 15.91
CA LEU A 83 -1.55 -6.37 17.05
C LEU A 83 -1.82 -5.55 18.32
N SER A 84 -1.97 -4.24 18.18
CA SER A 84 -2.32 -3.37 19.30
C SER A 84 -3.69 -3.75 19.88
N THR A 85 -4.71 -3.96 19.04
CA THR A 85 -6.05 -4.39 19.51
C THR A 85 -6.04 -5.78 20.17
N ILE A 86 -5.26 -6.73 19.63
CA ILE A 86 -5.13 -8.06 20.24
C ILE A 86 -4.48 -7.92 21.61
N ARG A 87 -3.40 -7.13 21.72
CA ARG A 87 -2.68 -6.93 22.97
C ARG A 87 -3.53 -6.25 24.03
N THR A 88 -4.35 -5.27 23.67
CA THR A 88 -5.28 -4.64 24.62
C THR A 88 -6.33 -5.63 25.10
N LYS A 89 -6.94 -6.43 24.20
CA LYS A 89 -7.89 -7.49 24.57
C LYS A 89 -7.26 -8.53 25.49
N GLU A 90 -6.04 -8.97 25.20
CA GLU A 90 -5.29 -9.91 26.05
C GLU A 90 -5.02 -9.33 27.44
N ASN A 91 -4.62 -8.06 27.54
CA ASN A 91 -4.40 -7.40 28.84
C ASN A 91 -5.70 -7.35 29.66
N LEU A 92 -6.82 -6.96 29.06
CA LEU A 92 -8.12 -6.93 29.74
C LEU A 92 -8.54 -8.31 30.26
N LEU A 93 -8.30 -9.37 29.48
CA LEU A 93 -8.57 -10.74 29.91
C LEU A 93 -7.69 -11.16 31.09
N ILE A 94 -6.40 -10.81 31.07
CA ILE A 94 -5.48 -11.10 32.18
C ILE A 94 -5.95 -10.39 33.45
N ASP A 95 -6.34 -9.11 33.35
CA ASP A 95 -6.82 -8.33 34.48
C ASP A 95 -8.10 -8.91 35.09
N ALA A 96 -8.97 -9.50 34.26
CA ALA A 96 -10.16 -10.24 34.69
C ALA A 96 -9.87 -11.68 35.16
N GLY A 97 -8.60 -12.13 35.15
CA GLY A 97 -8.21 -13.49 35.51
C GLY A 97 -8.65 -14.56 34.51
N LEU A 98 -8.93 -14.19 33.27
CA LEU A 98 -9.33 -15.06 32.17
C LEU A 98 -8.11 -15.43 31.30
N PRO A 99 -8.06 -16.66 30.75
CA PRO A 99 -7.02 -17.06 29.82
C PRO A 99 -6.99 -16.23 28.52
N ARG A 100 -5.79 -15.87 28.03
CA ARG A 100 -5.58 -15.11 26.78
C ARG A 100 -6.18 -15.75 25.53
N LYS A 101 -6.35 -17.08 25.52
CA LYS A 101 -6.99 -17.82 24.42
C LYS A 101 -8.42 -17.34 24.13
N TYR A 102 -9.04 -16.59 25.05
CA TYR A 102 -10.36 -16.00 24.88
C TYR A 102 -10.36 -14.64 24.16
N ALA A 103 -9.21 -14.10 23.74
CA ALA A 103 -9.12 -12.82 23.04
C ALA A 103 -9.96 -12.75 21.75
N PRO A 104 -10.05 -13.81 20.92
CA PRO A 104 -10.94 -13.82 19.75
C PRO A 104 -12.43 -13.71 20.10
N GLN A 105 -12.83 -14.06 21.32
CA GLN A 105 -14.21 -14.01 21.81
C GLN A 105 -14.57 -12.64 22.41
N VAL A 106 -13.59 -11.75 22.59
CA VAL A 106 -13.84 -10.38 23.04
C VAL A 106 -14.32 -9.54 21.87
N VAL A 107 -15.61 -9.19 21.93
CA VAL A 107 -16.34 -8.45 20.88
C VAL A 107 -16.50 -6.98 21.24
N GLY A 108 -16.64 -6.13 20.21
CA GLY A 108 -16.83 -4.68 20.35
C GLY A 108 -15.88 -3.87 19.47
N ASP A 109 -16.23 -2.61 19.25
CA ASP A 109 -15.46 -1.68 18.39
C ASP A 109 -14.46 -0.82 19.18
N ASP A 110 -14.66 -0.68 20.49
CA ASP A 110 -13.84 0.13 21.39
C ASP A 110 -13.46 -0.61 22.68
N GLU A 111 -12.59 0.02 23.47
CA GLU A 111 -12.09 -0.54 24.73
C GLU A 111 -13.18 -0.72 25.79
N GLU A 112 -14.22 0.13 25.80
CA GLU A 112 -15.33 0.02 26.76
C GLU A 112 -16.21 -1.19 26.45
N ALA A 113 -16.51 -1.40 25.16
CA ALA A 113 -17.22 -2.59 24.68
C ALA A 113 -16.43 -3.86 24.96
N TRP A 114 -15.10 -3.83 24.78
CA TRP A 114 -14.23 -4.96 25.15
C TRP A 114 -14.25 -5.25 26.65
N LYS A 115 -14.19 -4.22 27.50
CA LYS A 115 -14.31 -4.38 28.96
C LYS A 115 -15.62 -5.04 29.34
N SER A 116 -16.74 -4.57 28.77
CA SER A 116 -18.06 -5.16 28.99
C SER A 116 -18.10 -6.64 28.58
N SER A 117 -17.59 -6.97 27.39
CA SER A 117 -17.52 -8.35 26.91
C SER A 117 -16.67 -9.25 27.81
N VAL A 118 -15.51 -8.76 28.27
CA VAL A 118 -14.64 -9.48 29.22
C VAL A 118 -15.34 -9.68 30.57
N GLN A 119 -16.08 -8.68 31.05
CA GLN A 119 -16.82 -8.78 32.29
C GLN A 119 -17.92 -9.85 32.20
N SER A 120 -18.69 -9.90 31.12
CA SER A 120 -19.68 -10.96 30.90
C SER A 120 -19.04 -12.36 30.86
N LEU A 121 -17.85 -12.50 30.27
CA LEU A 121 -17.10 -13.77 30.29
C LEU A 121 -16.62 -14.13 31.70
N ALA A 122 -16.24 -13.15 32.51
CA ALA A 122 -15.83 -13.37 33.89
C ALA A 122 -17.02 -13.79 34.77
N GLU A 123 -18.20 -13.22 34.56
CA GLU A 123 -19.45 -13.59 35.24
C GLU A 123 -19.84 -15.04 34.94
N LEU A 124 -19.73 -15.49 33.69
CA LEU A 124 -19.98 -16.89 33.29
C LEU A 124 -19.08 -17.91 34.00
N ARG A 125 -17.87 -17.52 34.43
CA ARG A 125 -17.00 -18.37 35.24
C ARG A 125 -17.47 -18.46 36.69
N GLY A 126 -18.10 -17.40 37.20
CA GLY A 126 -18.60 -17.31 38.57
C GLY A 126 -19.95 -18.00 38.79
N GLU A 127 -20.71 -18.26 37.72
CA GLU A 127 -21.95 -19.05 37.77
C GLU A 127 -21.60 -20.51 38.10
N ALA A 128 -21.85 -20.92 39.34
CA ALA A 128 -21.70 -22.31 39.79
C ALA A 128 -22.46 -23.26 38.83
N PRO A 129 -21.95 -24.48 38.58
CA PRO A 129 -22.64 -25.42 37.71
C PRO A 129 -24.04 -25.63 38.26
N GLN A 130 -25.05 -25.10 37.54
CA GLN A 130 -26.45 -25.36 37.78
C GLN A 130 -26.58 -26.87 37.96
N GLU A 131 -27.01 -27.32 39.14
CA GLU A 131 -27.28 -28.72 39.43
C GLU A 131 -28.11 -29.25 38.27
N ARG A 132 -27.47 -30.01 37.38
CA ARG A 132 -28.15 -30.61 36.25
C ARG A 132 -29.16 -31.54 36.89
N ARG A 133 -30.45 -31.17 36.83
CA ARG A 133 -31.53 -32.08 37.19
C ARG A 133 -31.28 -33.34 36.36
N LEU A 134 -30.96 -34.43 37.05
CA LEU A 134 -30.76 -35.74 36.43
C LEU A 134 -31.98 -36.00 35.55
N ASP A 135 -31.72 -36.38 34.30
CA ASP A 135 -32.77 -36.72 33.35
C ASP A 135 -33.72 -37.75 34.01
N PRO A 136 -35.04 -37.53 34.04
CA PRO A 136 -35.97 -38.50 34.62
C PRO A 136 -35.85 -39.90 33.98
N ALA A 137 -35.31 -40.03 32.77
CA ALA A 137 -34.99 -41.32 32.16
C ALA A 137 -33.76 -42.03 32.77
N GLN A 138 -32.89 -41.31 33.47
CA GLN A 138 -31.70 -41.83 34.17
C GLN A 138 -31.92 -42.05 35.67
N ALA A 139 -33.03 -41.56 36.23
CA ALA A 139 -33.39 -41.74 37.64
C ALA A 139 -34.22 -43.00 37.90
N ALA A 140 -34.64 -43.71 36.86
CA ALA A 140 -35.28 -45.01 37.00
C ALA A 140 -34.20 -46.08 37.19
N ASP A 141 -34.02 -46.51 38.44
CA ASP A 141 -33.25 -47.72 38.75
C ASP A 141 -33.89 -48.89 37.96
N PRO A 142 -33.18 -49.53 37.01
CA PRO A 142 -33.73 -50.70 36.36
C PRO A 142 -33.91 -51.76 37.44
N ALA A 143 -35.16 -52.11 37.74
CA ALA A 143 -35.45 -53.25 38.60
C ALA A 143 -34.85 -54.50 37.95
N GLU A 144 -33.64 -54.88 38.35
CA GLU A 144 -33.03 -56.13 37.92
C GLU A 144 -33.90 -57.26 38.46
N PRO A 145 -34.55 -58.07 37.60
CA PRO A 145 -35.06 -59.34 38.07
C PRO A 145 -33.85 -60.18 38.47
N SER A 146 -33.76 -60.56 39.76
CA SER A 146 -32.67 -61.41 40.25
C SER A 146 -32.51 -62.61 39.34
N ALA A 147 -31.29 -62.86 38.84
CA ALA A 147 -31.01 -63.92 37.86
C ALA A 147 -31.53 -65.31 38.29
N ASP A 148 -31.68 -65.55 39.60
CA ASP A 148 -32.27 -66.76 40.16
C ASP A 148 -33.75 -66.98 39.81
N ALA A 149 -34.54 -65.91 39.63
CA ALA A 149 -35.94 -66.02 39.26
C ALA A 149 -36.11 -66.41 37.78
N ALA A 150 -35.28 -65.84 36.90
CA ALA A 150 -35.30 -66.16 35.47
C ALA A 150 -34.77 -67.57 35.18
N ALA A 151 -33.77 -68.04 35.94
CA ALA A 151 -33.20 -69.38 35.76
C ALA A 151 -34.20 -70.50 36.13
N ARG A 152 -35.02 -70.31 37.17
CA ARG A 152 -36.06 -71.27 37.57
C ARG A 152 -37.18 -71.42 36.55
N GLU A 153 -37.57 -70.31 35.92
CA GLU A 153 -38.63 -70.33 34.90
C GLU A 153 -38.15 -70.97 33.58
N PHE A 154 -36.86 -70.86 33.26
CA PHE A 154 -36.30 -71.41 32.02
C PHE A 154 -35.86 -72.89 32.13
N PHE A 155 -35.37 -73.34 33.31
CA PHE A 155 -34.83 -74.69 33.48
C PHE A 155 -35.64 -75.63 34.40
N GLY A 156 -36.74 -75.18 35.00
CA GLY A 156 -37.72 -76.06 35.66
C GLY A 156 -37.15 -77.00 36.72
N LEU A 157 -36.40 -76.45 37.69
CA LEU A 157 -35.95 -77.15 38.91
C LEU A 157 -36.62 -76.57 40.16
#